data_AF-A0A7S1A1Q1-F1
#
_entry.id   AF-A0A7S1A1Q1-F1
#
_cell.length_a   1.000
_cell.length_b   1.000
_cell.length_c   1.000
_cell.angle_alpha   90.00
_cell.angle_beta   90.00
_cell.angle_gamma   90.00
#
_symmetry.space_group_name_H-M   'P 1'
#
loop_
_entity.id
_entity.type
_entity.pdbx_description
1 polymer ?
#
loop_
_entity_poly.entity_id
_entity_poly.type
_entity_poly.pdbx_seq_one_letter_code
_entity_poly.pdbx_strand_id
1 'polypeptide(L)'
;FGSSLDERHICSAAHLPWRVQCSDTKSLPWPELCEIECAKMRSEDRKITCPQAEDEERGAFSCGEPHVRIASAEADGSHGRLRIYPEHLTAPLRWTAPLPFITCVVALATGFFGLAVATFLLGVTSVCYWWWPFTDNPWRWLDIITVGLCVSYSFTIGARLKGPWRLVWLVGLSTVVLSIVTNETVMYLRLLSADAAKERIWKLNLRTHAVCAHIVINAVASTVLLVIWAVGEQSPVRV
;
A
#
# COMPACT_ATOMS: atom_id res chain seq x y z
N PHE A 1 -1.94 -68.80 2.32
CA PHE A 1 -1.86 -67.52 1.58
C PHE A 1 -3.27 -66.99 1.39
N GLY A 2 -3.52 -65.75 1.84
CA GLY A 2 -4.62 -64.91 1.38
C GLY A 2 -5.98 -65.11 2.07
N SER A 3 -6.21 -64.33 3.11
CA SER A 3 -7.44 -64.18 3.89
C SER A 3 -8.53 -63.39 3.17
N SER A 4 -9.76 -63.74 3.52
CA SER A 4 -11.00 -63.03 3.27
C SER A 4 -11.23 -61.85 4.22
N LEU A 5 -12.05 -60.91 3.73
CA LEU A 5 -13.11 -60.16 4.42
C LEU A 5 -12.80 -58.89 5.25
N ASP A 6 -13.68 -57.94 4.94
CA ASP A 6 -14.35 -56.94 5.76
C ASP A 6 -13.77 -55.53 5.95
N GLU A 7 -14.43 -54.63 5.21
CA GLU A 7 -14.73 -53.25 5.53
C GLU A 7 -15.15 -53.06 7.00
N ARG A 8 -14.56 -52.06 7.65
CA ARG A 8 -15.33 -51.03 8.36
C ARG A 8 -14.49 -49.77 8.58
N HIS A 9 -15.04 -48.65 8.12
CA HIS A 9 -14.59 -47.30 8.40
C HIS A 9 -14.56 -47.00 9.91
N ILE A 10 -13.46 -46.42 10.38
CA ILE A 10 -13.45 -45.42 11.46
C ILE A 10 -12.52 -44.30 11.01
N CYS A 11 -13.09 -43.10 10.84
CA CYS A 11 -12.34 -41.88 10.62
C CYS A 11 -11.69 -41.42 11.93
N SER A 12 -10.44 -40.96 11.87
CA SER A 12 -10.01 -39.83 12.68
C SER A 12 -9.00 -39.00 11.88
N ALA A 13 -9.31 -37.71 11.81
CA ALA A 13 -8.54 -36.69 11.14
C ALA A 13 -7.10 -36.62 11.65
N ALA A 14 -6.14 -36.38 10.75
CA ALA A 14 -5.28 -35.20 10.83
C ALA A 14 -4.21 -35.21 9.72
N HIS A 15 -4.19 -34.10 8.98
CA HIS A 15 -3.06 -33.48 8.29
C HIS A 15 -2.48 -34.08 6.99
N LEU A 16 -2.62 -33.22 5.95
CA LEU A 16 -1.80 -33.02 4.75
C LEU A 16 -2.17 -33.81 3.49
N PRO A 17 -2.36 -33.07 2.37
CA PRO A 17 -1.68 -33.47 1.14
C PRO A 17 -0.96 -32.29 0.49
N TRP A 18 0.36 -32.40 0.36
CA TRP A 18 1.05 -31.90 -0.82
C TRP A 18 1.00 -33.03 -1.84
N ARG A 19 0.07 -32.96 -2.79
CA ARG A 19 0.13 -33.78 -4.01
C ARG A 19 -0.16 -32.86 -5.18
N VAL A 20 0.91 -32.48 -5.88
CA VAL A 20 0.82 -31.83 -7.19
C VAL A 20 0.25 -32.88 -8.13
N GLN A 21 -0.98 -32.67 -8.57
CA GLN A 21 -1.69 -33.50 -9.52
C GLN A 21 -1.44 -32.90 -10.91
N CYS A 22 -0.41 -33.35 -11.62
CA CYS A 22 -0.30 -33.08 -13.06
C CYS A 22 -1.47 -33.79 -13.74
N SER A 23 -2.44 -33.03 -14.22
CA SER A 23 -3.61 -33.53 -14.93
C SER A 23 -3.33 -33.53 -16.42
N ASP A 24 -3.45 -34.71 -17.01
CA ASP A 24 -3.73 -35.05 -18.41
C ASP A 24 -3.63 -33.94 -19.48
N THR A 25 -2.56 -34.00 -20.27
CA THR A 25 -2.60 -33.61 -21.69
C THR A 25 -2.25 -34.82 -22.54
N LYS A 26 -3.30 -35.43 -23.11
CA LYS A 26 -3.15 -36.34 -24.25
C LYS A 26 -2.65 -35.55 -25.46
N SER A 27 -1.80 -36.23 -26.25
CA SER A 27 -1.31 -35.93 -27.59
C SER A 27 -0.38 -34.72 -27.76
N LEU A 28 0.93 -34.96 -27.76
CA LEU A 28 1.89 -34.72 -28.86
C LEU A 28 3.29 -35.24 -28.44
N PRO A 29 4.15 -35.71 -29.37
CA PRO A 29 5.46 -36.27 -29.05
C PRO A 29 6.52 -35.15 -28.86
N TRP A 30 7.71 -35.53 -28.35
CA TRP A 30 8.97 -34.75 -28.19
C TRP A 30 9.29 -34.26 -26.76
N PRO A 31 10.14 -35.00 -26.00
CA PRO A 31 10.55 -34.68 -24.62
C PRO A 31 11.88 -33.91 -24.47
N GLU A 32 12.33 -33.14 -25.47
CA GLU A 32 13.70 -32.57 -25.47
C GLU A 32 13.84 -31.10 -25.00
N LEU A 33 12.79 -30.50 -24.44
CA LEU A 33 12.86 -29.10 -23.94
C LEU A 33 12.84 -28.95 -22.40
N CYS A 34 12.66 -30.05 -21.65
CA CYS A 34 12.74 -30.01 -20.19
C CYS A 34 14.16 -30.17 -19.61
N GLU A 35 15.17 -30.53 -20.42
CA GLU A 35 16.53 -30.78 -19.93
C GLU A 35 17.42 -29.53 -19.89
N ILE A 36 17.03 -28.40 -20.50
CA ILE A 36 17.90 -27.21 -20.61
C ILE A 36 17.80 -26.28 -19.39
N GLU A 37 16.69 -26.27 -18.62
CA GLU A 37 16.58 -25.43 -17.42
C GLU A 37 17.13 -26.07 -16.13
N CYS A 38 17.25 -27.40 -16.06
CA CYS A 38 17.89 -28.07 -14.93
C CYS A 38 19.44 -28.06 -14.99
N ALA A 39 20.03 -27.80 -16.17
CA ALA A 39 21.49 -27.79 -16.34
C ALA A 39 22.15 -26.46 -15.94
N LYS A 40 21.39 -25.37 -15.78
CA LYS A 40 21.93 -24.04 -15.46
C LYS A 40 22.01 -23.71 -13.96
N MET A 41 21.48 -24.57 -13.10
CA MET A 41 21.55 -24.44 -11.62
C MET A 41 22.62 -25.36 -10.99
N ARG A 42 23.66 -25.75 -11.73
CA ARG A 42 24.66 -26.72 -11.28
C ARG A 42 26.12 -26.31 -11.45
N SER A 43 26.43 -25.01 -11.53
CA SER A 43 27.81 -24.56 -11.76
C SER A 43 28.42 -23.55 -10.78
N GLU A 44 27.76 -23.15 -9.69
CA GLU A 44 28.47 -22.34 -8.67
C GLU A 44 28.17 -22.82 -7.23
N ASP A 45 29.22 -23.37 -6.64
CA ASP A 45 29.36 -23.87 -5.28
C ASP A 45 28.91 -22.88 -4.20
N ARG A 46 27.88 -23.26 -3.41
CA ARG A 46 27.93 -23.07 -1.95
C ARG A 46 27.40 -24.32 -1.25
N LYS A 47 28.34 -25.10 -0.71
CA LYS A 47 28.10 -26.12 0.32
C LYS A 47 27.34 -25.48 1.49
N ILE A 48 26.08 -25.87 1.68
CA ILE A 48 25.42 -25.75 2.98
C ILE A 48 25.55 -27.12 3.63
N THR A 49 26.56 -27.27 4.49
CA THR A 49 26.64 -28.38 5.44
C THR A 49 25.52 -28.24 6.46
N CYS A 50 24.59 -29.20 6.50
CA CYS A 50 23.72 -29.40 7.66
C CYS A 50 24.59 -29.97 8.80
N PRO A 51 24.63 -29.35 9.99
CA PRO A 51 25.16 -30.06 11.15
C PRO A 51 24.15 -31.14 11.55
N GLN A 52 24.60 -32.40 11.61
CA GLN A 52 23.89 -33.42 12.37
C GLN A 52 23.94 -33.01 13.85
N ALA A 53 22.78 -32.94 14.48
CA ALA A 53 22.66 -32.84 15.93
C ALA A 53 22.05 -34.15 16.43
N GLU A 54 22.93 -35.08 16.80
CA GLU A 54 22.70 -35.86 18.02
C GLU A 54 22.91 -34.88 19.16
N ASP A 55 21.85 -34.50 19.87
CA ASP A 55 21.83 -34.36 21.32
C ASP A 55 20.50 -33.76 21.78
N GLU A 56 19.88 -34.54 22.66
CA GLU A 56 18.67 -34.31 23.40
C GLU A 56 18.97 -33.33 24.56
N GLU A 57 18.11 -32.33 24.75
CA GLU A 57 17.86 -31.52 25.97
C GLU A 57 17.94 -29.99 25.79
N ARG A 58 16.84 -29.35 26.22
CA ARG A 58 16.66 -27.93 26.57
C ARG A 58 16.63 -26.91 25.44
N GLY A 59 15.41 -26.41 25.23
CA GLY A 59 15.16 -25.09 24.67
C GLY A 59 14.06 -25.15 23.63
N ALA A 60 12.88 -24.67 23.99
CA ALA A 60 11.78 -24.47 23.06
C ALA A 60 12.25 -23.56 21.90
N PHE A 61 12.58 -24.16 20.76
CA PHE A 61 12.83 -23.44 19.52
C PHE A 61 11.47 -23.16 18.87
N SER A 62 10.96 -21.96 19.11
CA SER A 62 9.77 -21.43 18.45
C SER A 62 10.01 -21.43 16.94
N CYS A 63 9.21 -22.19 16.18
CA CYS A 63 9.19 -22.10 14.73
C CYS A 63 8.86 -20.66 14.34
N GLY A 64 9.89 -19.90 13.97
CA GLY A 64 9.77 -18.56 13.44
C GLY A 64 8.89 -18.55 12.19
N GLU A 65 7.76 -17.88 12.35
CA GLU A 65 6.77 -17.34 11.40
C GLU A 65 6.63 -17.99 10.00
N PRO A 66 5.39 -18.31 9.58
CA PRO A 66 5.14 -18.81 8.24
C PRO A 66 5.55 -17.74 7.23
N HIS A 67 6.43 -18.12 6.31
CA HIS A 67 6.63 -17.41 5.05
C HIS A 67 5.24 -17.12 4.45
N VAL A 68 4.83 -15.85 4.50
CA VAL A 68 3.65 -15.35 3.81
C VAL A 68 3.91 -15.58 2.33
N ARG A 69 3.40 -16.70 1.81
CA ARG A 69 3.16 -16.86 0.37
C ARG A 69 2.35 -15.65 -0.03
N ILE A 70 2.89 -14.85 -0.94
CA ILE A 70 2.12 -13.87 -1.70
C ILE A 70 1.22 -14.68 -2.65
N ALA A 71 0.25 -15.37 -2.09
CA ALA A 71 -0.89 -15.91 -2.79
C ALA A 71 -1.97 -14.83 -2.74
N SER A 72 -1.82 -13.79 -3.55
CA SER A 72 -2.92 -12.86 -3.84
C SER A 72 -2.95 -12.45 -5.31
N ALA A 73 -2.58 -13.38 -6.19
CA ALA A 73 -2.92 -13.28 -7.62
C ALA A 73 -4.28 -13.92 -7.93
N GLU A 74 -4.86 -14.69 -7.00
CA GLU A 74 -6.10 -15.44 -7.23
C GLU A 74 -7.08 -15.22 -6.06
N ALA A 75 -7.89 -14.15 -6.13
CA ALA A 75 -9.13 -14.04 -5.35
C ALA A 75 -10.00 -12.85 -5.75
N ASP A 76 -9.52 -11.92 -6.59
CA ASP A 76 -10.36 -10.90 -7.18
C ASP A 76 -10.51 -11.16 -8.67
N GLY A 77 -11.73 -11.09 -9.19
CA GLY A 77 -12.06 -11.18 -10.62
C GLY A 77 -11.42 -10.08 -11.49
N SER A 78 -10.34 -9.44 -11.05
CA SER A 78 -9.47 -8.60 -11.86
C SER A 78 -8.52 -9.48 -12.66
N HIS A 79 -8.90 -9.80 -13.89
CA HIS A 79 -8.04 -10.41 -14.92
C HIS A 79 -6.56 -9.94 -14.82
N GLY A 80 -5.68 -10.75 -14.24
CA GLY A 80 -4.21 -10.65 -14.33
C GLY A 80 -3.52 -9.35 -13.87
N ARG A 81 -4.19 -8.41 -13.19
CA ARG A 81 -3.58 -7.11 -12.83
C ARG A 81 -2.81 -7.18 -11.51
N LEU A 82 -1.54 -6.79 -11.54
CA LEU A 82 -0.66 -6.70 -10.38
C LEU A 82 -1.06 -5.51 -9.49
N ARG A 83 -1.40 -5.78 -8.23
CA ARG A 83 -1.60 -4.74 -7.21
C ARG A 83 -0.25 -4.24 -6.70
N ILE A 84 -0.15 -2.94 -6.43
CA ILE A 84 1.07 -2.29 -5.92
C ILE A 84 1.30 -2.69 -4.45
N TYR A 85 0.21 -2.78 -3.68
CA TYR A 85 0.24 -3.11 -2.26
C TYR A 85 -0.76 -4.23 -1.93
N PRO A 86 -0.50 -5.05 -0.91
CA PRO A 86 -1.49 -5.97 -0.34
C PRO A 86 -2.78 -5.24 0.12
N GLU A 87 -3.94 -5.88 -0.08
CA GLU A 87 -5.25 -5.25 0.16
C GLU A 87 -5.43 -4.71 1.57
N HIS A 88 -5.09 -5.50 2.57
CA HIS A 88 -5.25 -5.15 3.99
C HIS A 88 -4.45 -3.91 4.38
N LEU A 89 -3.37 -3.60 3.67
CA LEU A 89 -2.57 -2.41 3.91
C LEU A 89 -3.18 -1.15 3.28
N THR A 90 -3.96 -1.30 2.20
CA THR A 90 -4.61 -0.19 1.48
C THR A 90 -5.95 0.23 2.07
N ALA A 91 -6.58 -0.62 2.89
CA ALA A 91 -7.89 -0.35 3.48
C ALA A 91 -7.98 1.01 4.22
N PRO A 92 -7.02 1.42 5.07
CA PRO A 92 -7.07 2.73 5.72
C PRO A 92 -7.07 3.90 4.74
N LEU A 93 -6.35 3.76 3.61
CA LEU A 93 -6.24 4.78 2.59
C LEU A 93 -7.54 4.90 1.80
N ARG A 94 -8.22 3.78 1.52
CA ARG A 94 -9.59 3.80 0.97
C ARG A 94 -10.52 4.62 1.87
N TRP A 95 -10.55 4.35 3.17
CA TRP A 95 -11.45 5.08 4.08
C TRP A 95 -11.14 6.57 4.22
N THR A 96 -9.88 6.95 4.05
CA THR A 96 -9.42 8.34 4.25
C THR A 96 -9.30 9.13 2.94
N ALA A 97 -9.28 8.47 1.79
CA ALA A 97 -9.23 9.11 0.47
C ALA A 97 -10.38 10.11 0.18
N PRO A 98 -11.60 9.95 0.72
CA PRO A 98 -12.66 10.95 0.56
C PRO A 98 -12.49 12.22 1.39
N LEU A 99 -11.55 12.29 2.35
CA LEU A 99 -11.39 13.45 3.23
C LEU A 99 -11.19 14.81 2.53
N PRO A 100 -10.52 14.90 1.36
CA PRO A 100 -10.46 16.14 0.58
C PRO A 100 -11.83 16.74 0.24
N PHE A 101 -12.90 15.95 0.15
CA PHE A 101 -14.24 16.48 -0.06
C PHE A 101 -14.76 17.30 1.12
N ILE A 102 -14.34 16.99 2.34
CA ILE A 102 -14.66 17.81 3.52
C ILE A 102 -14.00 19.19 3.37
N THR A 103 -12.71 19.21 3.05
CA THR A 103 -11.98 20.45 2.80
C THR A 103 -12.58 21.23 1.63
N CYS A 104 -13.07 20.55 0.59
CA CYS A 104 -13.80 21.18 -0.51
C CYS A 104 -15.04 21.92 -0.02
N VAL A 105 -15.90 21.26 0.78
CA VAL A 105 -17.10 21.88 1.35
C VAL A 105 -16.74 23.07 2.23
N VAL A 106 -15.70 22.95 3.07
CA VAL A 106 -15.22 24.05 3.92
C VAL A 106 -14.69 25.20 3.09
N ALA A 107 -13.90 24.93 2.06
CA ALA A 107 -13.36 25.94 1.15
C ALA A 107 -14.48 26.67 0.39
N LEU A 108 -15.52 25.95 -0.07
CA LEU A 108 -16.71 26.55 -0.68
C LEU A 108 -17.44 27.46 0.30
N ALA A 109 -17.72 26.97 1.52
CA ALA A 109 -18.44 27.73 2.55
C ALA A 109 -17.69 29.00 2.99
N THR A 110 -16.35 28.98 2.92
CA THR A 110 -15.50 30.10 3.32
C THR A 110 -15.08 31.02 2.16
N GLY A 111 -15.52 30.71 0.93
CA GLY A 111 -15.30 31.54 -0.27
C GLY A 111 -13.94 31.36 -0.96
N PHE A 112 -13.27 30.22 -0.76
CA PHE A 112 -12.02 29.86 -1.44
C PHE A 112 -12.31 28.89 -2.61
N PHE A 113 -12.91 29.39 -3.69
CA PHE A 113 -13.41 28.55 -4.79
C PHE A 113 -12.32 27.76 -5.52
N GLY A 114 -11.17 28.38 -5.79
CA GLY A 114 -10.07 27.64 -6.42
C GLY A 114 -9.56 26.49 -5.55
N LEU A 115 -9.57 26.63 -4.22
CA LEU A 115 -9.17 25.56 -3.31
C LEU A 115 -10.21 24.45 -3.26
N ALA A 116 -11.50 24.82 -3.34
CA ALA A 116 -12.58 23.85 -3.44
C ALA A 116 -12.46 22.99 -4.70
N VAL A 117 -12.21 23.59 -5.86
CA VAL A 117 -12.00 22.84 -7.12
C VAL A 117 -10.79 21.92 -7.00
N ALA A 118 -9.66 22.43 -6.49
CA ALA A 118 -8.44 21.65 -6.33
C ALA A 118 -8.66 20.43 -5.40
N THR A 119 -9.29 20.64 -4.24
CA THR A 119 -9.56 19.57 -3.27
C THR A 119 -10.65 18.60 -3.72
N PHE A 120 -11.62 19.05 -4.52
CA PHE A 120 -12.58 18.16 -5.17
C PHE A 120 -11.89 17.22 -6.14
N LEU A 121 -11.05 17.75 -7.04
CA LEU A 121 -10.29 16.94 -7.99
C LEU A 121 -9.39 15.95 -7.26
N LEU A 122 -8.70 16.40 -6.20
CA LEU A 122 -7.87 15.54 -5.36
C LEU A 122 -8.68 14.40 -4.72
N GLY A 123 -9.90 14.69 -4.23
CA GLY A 123 -10.78 13.67 -3.68
C GLY A 123 -11.17 12.62 -4.72
N VAL A 124 -11.51 13.05 -5.94
CA VAL A 124 -11.84 12.13 -7.05
C VAL A 124 -10.64 11.26 -7.40
N THR A 125 -9.47 11.85 -7.65
CA THR A 125 -8.28 11.09 -8.04
C THR A 125 -7.81 10.15 -6.94
N SER A 126 -7.87 10.59 -5.68
CA SER A 126 -7.45 9.80 -4.53
C SER A 126 -8.37 8.60 -4.32
N VAL A 127 -9.69 8.78 -4.39
CA VAL A 127 -10.65 7.67 -4.29
C VAL A 127 -10.44 6.67 -5.43
N CYS A 128 -10.36 7.15 -6.68
CA CYS A 128 -10.16 6.27 -7.83
C CYS A 128 -8.82 5.52 -7.79
N TYR A 129 -7.75 6.14 -7.26
CA TYR A 129 -6.47 5.46 -7.10
C TYR A 129 -6.52 4.40 -5.99
N TRP A 130 -6.98 4.76 -4.79
CA TRP A 130 -6.91 3.88 -3.63
C TRP A 130 -7.93 2.74 -3.65
N TRP A 131 -9.05 2.88 -4.36
CA TRP A 131 -9.96 1.75 -4.63
C TRP A 131 -9.37 0.75 -5.62
N TRP A 132 -8.53 1.20 -6.56
CA TRP A 132 -7.93 0.36 -7.59
C TRP A 132 -6.39 0.52 -7.66
N PRO A 133 -5.62 0.13 -6.62
CA PRO A 133 -4.18 0.38 -6.55
C PRO A 133 -3.37 -0.62 -7.39
N PHE A 134 -3.63 -0.66 -8.70
CA PHE A 134 -2.91 -1.50 -9.67
C PHE A 134 -1.73 -0.76 -10.29
N THR A 135 -0.69 -1.49 -10.70
CA THR A 135 0.52 -0.92 -11.30
C THR A 135 0.23 -0.08 -12.54
N ASP A 136 -0.72 -0.51 -13.35
CA ASP A 136 -1.04 0.10 -14.65
C ASP A 136 -2.24 1.07 -14.56
N ASN A 137 -2.68 1.43 -13.34
CA ASN A 137 -3.82 2.30 -13.17
C ASN A 137 -3.45 3.77 -13.51
N PRO A 138 -4.04 4.40 -14.55
CA PRO A 138 -3.77 5.80 -14.87
C PRO A 138 -4.18 6.77 -13.76
N TRP A 139 -5.12 6.40 -12.90
CA TRP A 139 -5.54 7.23 -11.76
C TRP A 139 -4.39 7.54 -10.81
N ARG A 140 -3.36 6.67 -10.73
CA ARG A 140 -2.14 6.94 -9.96
C ARG A 140 -1.43 8.20 -10.44
N TRP A 141 -1.24 8.32 -11.75
CA TRP A 141 -0.55 9.46 -12.34
C TRP A 141 -1.37 10.74 -12.20
N LEU A 142 -2.69 10.64 -12.42
CA LEU A 142 -3.60 11.75 -12.21
C LEU A 142 -3.61 12.21 -10.75
N ASP A 143 -3.56 11.28 -9.80
CA ASP A 143 -3.50 11.60 -8.37
C ASP A 143 -2.20 12.31 -8.00
N ILE A 144 -1.05 11.80 -8.47
CA ILE A 144 0.25 12.46 -8.25
C ILE A 144 0.27 13.88 -8.82
N ILE A 145 -0.23 14.07 -10.04
CA ILE A 145 -0.32 15.40 -10.68
C ILE A 145 -1.23 16.32 -9.86
N THR A 146 -2.38 15.82 -9.42
CA THR A 146 -3.36 16.60 -8.66
C THR A 146 -2.86 16.97 -7.28
N VAL A 147 -2.13 16.07 -6.60
CA VAL A 147 -1.38 16.39 -5.38
C VAL A 147 -0.41 17.53 -5.62
N GLY A 148 0.38 17.46 -6.70
CA GLY A 148 1.31 18.53 -7.08
C GLY A 148 0.62 19.87 -7.28
N LEU A 149 -0.48 19.89 -8.05
CA LEU A 149 -1.29 21.08 -8.29
C LEU A 149 -1.89 21.63 -7.00
N CYS A 150 -2.44 20.78 -6.12
CA CYS A 150 -2.98 21.18 -4.83
C CYS A 150 -1.92 21.80 -3.93
N VAL A 151 -0.73 21.19 -3.86
CA VAL A 151 0.40 21.71 -3.08
C VAL A 151 0.83 23.07 -3.63
N SER A 152 1.08 23.18 -4.94
CA SER A 152 1.47 24.44 -5.58
C SER A 152 0.43 25.53 -5.34
N TYR A 153 -0.85 25.24 -5.58
CA TYR A 153 -1.93 26.18 -5.36
C TYR A 153 -2.04 26.60 -3.90
N SER A 154 -1.92 25.66 -2.96
CA SER A 154 -1.92 25.93 -1.51
C SER A 154 -0.76 26.83 -1.09
N PHE A 155 0.43 26.68 -1.67
CA PHE A 155 1.53 27.62 -1.47
C PHE A 155 1.19 29.02 -1.99
N THR A 156 0.52 29.13 -3.15
CA THR A 156 0.08 30.43 -3.67
C THR A 156 -0.98 31.11 -2.78
N ILE A 157 -1.88 30.33 -2.15
CA ILE A 157 -2.80 30.85 -1.13
C ILE A 157 -1.99 31.36 0.07
N GLY A 158 -1.11 30.52 0.61
CA GLY A 158 -0.29 30.86 1.78
C GLY A 158 0.49 32.16 1.58
N ALA A 159 1.10 32.36 0.40
CA ALA A 159 1.82 33.58 0.07
C ALA A 159 0.94 34.85 0.04
N ARG A 160 -0.36 34.70 -0.26
CA ARG A 160 -1.34 35.80 -0.33
C ARG A 160 -2.10 36.05 0.97
N LEU A 161 -2.06 35.11 1.92
CA LEU A 161 -2.60 35.34 3.27
C LEU A 161 -1.84 36.47 3.97
N LYS A 162 -2.52 37.18 4.86
CA LYS A 162 -1.96 38.29 5.63
C LYS A 162 -1.73 37.88 7.09
N GLY A 163 -0.88 38.65 7.77
CA GLY A 163 -0.66 38.51 9.21
C GLY A 163 -0.16 37.11 9.61
N PRO A 164 -0.61 36.58 10.77
CA PRO A 164 -0.14 35.30 11.30
C PRO A 164 -0.57 34.09 10.44
N TRP A 165 -1.67 34.22 9.68
CA TRP A 165 -2.23 33.13 8.88
C TRP A 165 -1.29 32.68 7.77
N ARG A 166 -0.50 33.59 7.20
CA ARG A 166 0.56 33.25 6.24
C ARG A 166 1.57 32.29 6.85
N LEU A 167 2.05 32.59 8.06
CA LEU A 167 3.04 31.76 8.73
C LEU A 167 2.44 30.40 9.10
N VAL A 168 1.26 30.39 9.73
CA VAL A 168 0.57 29.16 10.13
C VAL A 168 0.33 28.26 8.92
N TRP A 169 -0.15 28.81 7.82
CA TRP A 169 -0.43 28.06 6.59
C TRP A 169 0.85 27.51 5.96
N LEU A 170 1.86 28.36 5.72
CA LEU A 170 3.08 27.95 5.02
C LEU A 170 3.91 26.97 5.85
N VAL A 171 4.06 27.19 7.16
CA VAL A 171 4.79 26.28 8.05
C VAL A 171 4.04 24.96 8.19
N GLY A 172 2.72 25.01 8.41
CA GLY A 172 1.88 23.81 8.48
C GLY A 172 1.96 22.97 7.20
N LEU A 173 1.77 23.59 6.04
CA LEU A 173 1.87 22.92 4.74
C LEU A 173 3.27 22.33 4.50
N SER A 174 4.33 23.12 4.74
CA SER A 174 5.71 22.67 4.54
C SER A 174 6.05 21.48 5.45
N THR A 175 5.55 21.48 6.69
CA THR A 175 5.77 20.39 7.65
C THR A 175 5.12 19.09 7.16
N VAL A 176 3.90 19.16 6.65
CA VAL A 176 3.19 18.00 6.10
C VAL A 176 3.89 17.50 4.82
N VAL A 177 4.23 18.39 3.89
CA VAL A 177 4.95 18.01 2.65
C VAL A 177 6.28 17.34 2.99
N LEU A 178 7.06 17.92 3.91
CA LEU A 178 8.33 17.35 4.34
C LEU A 178 8.15 15.98 5.01
N SER A 179 7.10 15.80 5.81
CA SER A 179 6.79 14.52 6.46
C SER A 179 6.49 13.44 5.43
N ILE A 180 5.71 13.77 4.39
CA ILE A 180 5.38 12.84 3.30
C ILE A 180 6.64 12.48 2.49
N VAL A 181 7.41 13.48 2.06
CA VAL A 181 8.65 13.25 1.30
C VAL A 181 9.64 12.41 2.11
N THR A 182 9.80 12.70 3.39
CA THR A 182 10.68 11.92 4.28
C THR A 182 10.16 10.49 4.43
N ASN A 183 8.86 10.30 4.61
CA ASN A 183 8.22 8.99 4.73
C ASN A 183 8.41 8.13 3.47
N GLU A 184 8.26 8.71 2.28
CA GLU A 184 8.55 8.04 1.01
C GLU A 184 10.04 7.72 0.87
N THR A 185 10.91 8.69 1.14
CA THR A 185 12.37 8.52 1.05
C THR A 185 12.85 7.38 1.95
N VAL A 186 12.41 7.36 3.21
CA VAL A 186 12.75 6.31 4.17
C VAL A 186 12.21 4.95 3.73
N MET A 187 11.02 4.90 3.13
CA MET A 187 10.47 3.66 2.57
C MET A 187 11.41 3.12 1.48
N TYR A 188 11.77 3.92 0.48
CA TYR A 188 12.65 3.49 -0.61
C TYR A 188 14.02 3.03 -0.10
N LEU A 189 14.65 3.79 0.81
CA LEU A 189 15.93 3.40 1.42
C LEU A 189 15.86 2.07 2.18
N ARG A 190 14.74 1.78 2.85
CA ARG A 190 14.53 0.51 3.57
C ARG A 190 14.22 -0.65 2.62
N LEU A 191 13.49 -0.40 1.53
CA LEU A 191 13.20 -1.42 0.52
C LEU A 191 14.45 -1.85 -0.24
N LEU A 192 15.44 -0.97 -0.40
CA LEU A 192 16.74 -1.31 -1.00
C LEU A 192 17.59 -2.23 -0.12
N SER A 193 17.35 -2.26 1.20
CA SER A 193 18.24 -2.94 2.16
C SER A 193 17.64 -4.20 2.80
N ALA A 194 16.33 -4.44 2.71
CA ALA A 194 15.68 -5.55 3.42
C ALA A 194 14.49 -6.17 2.68
N ASP A 195 14.70 -7.31 2.02
CA ASP A 195 13.63 -8.08 1.36
C ASP A 195 12.65 -8.73 2.33
N ALA A 196 13.13 -9.22 3.48
CA ALA A 196 12.31 -9.93 4.47
C ALA A 196 11.34 -9.03 5.26
N ALA A 197 11.50 -7.69 5.19
CA ALA A 197 10.71 -6.74 5.98
C ALA A 197 9.75 -5.85 5.14
N LYS A 198 9.55 -6.18 3.85
CA LYS A 198 8.77 -5.36 2.90
C LYS A 198 7.38 -4.99 3.40
N GLU A 199 6.63 -5.96 3.92
CA GLU A 199 5.26 -5.71 4.39
C GLU A 199 5.22 -4.71 5.56
N ARG A 200 6.14 -4.83 6.53
CA ARG A 200 6.24 -3.91 7.67
C ARG A 200 6.60 -2.51 7.22
N ILE A 201 7.51 -2.39 6.24
CA ILE A 201 7.93 -1.11 5.66
C ILE A 201 6.74 -0.44 4.98
N TRP A 202 6.01 -1.15 4.12
CA TRP A 202 4.80 -0.63 3.46
C TRP A 202 3.71 -0.26 4.46
N LYS A 203 3.45 -1.11 5.45
CA LYS A 203 2.44 -0.84 6.49
C LYS A 203 2.73 0.47 7.22
N LEU A 204 3.99 0.74 7.57
CA LEU A 204 4.37 1.99 8.24
C LEU A 204 4.23 3.18 7.27
N ASN A 205 4.75 3.07 6.06
CA ASN A 205 4.67 4.13 5.05
C ASN A 205 3.22 4.52 4.76
N LEU A 206 2.36 3.55 4.48
CA LEU A 206 0.94 3.76 4.13
C LEU A 206 0.14 4.34 5.30
N ARG A 207 0.45 3.94 6.54
CA ARG A 207 -0.17 4.54 7.74
C ARG A 207 0.24 6.00 7.92
N THR A 208 1.53 6.30 7.82
CA THR A 208 2.02 7.68 7.89
C THR A 208 1.43 8.52 6.76
N HIS A 209 1.31 7.96 5.55
CA HIS A 209 0.66 8.63 4.43
C HIS A 209 -0.80 8.95 4.75
N ALA A 210 -1.59 7.97 5.20
CA ALA A 210 -2.99 8.21 5.58
C ALA A 210 -3.13 9.28 6.66
N VAL A 211 -2.28 9.24 7.70
CA VAL A 211 -2.32 10.24 8.78
C VAL A 211 -1.92 11.62 8.28
N CYS A 212 -0.76 11.75 7.63
CA CYS A 212 -0.24 13.06 7.23
C CYS A 212 -0.98 13.65 6.02
N ALA A 213 -1.12 12.86 4.95
CA ALA A 213 -1.63 13.32 3.66
C ALA A 213 -3.16 13.34 3.58
N HIS A 214 -3.87 12.50 4.36
CA HIS A 214 -5.34 12.52 4.35
C HIS A 214 -5.90 13.19 5.61
N ILE A 215 -5.45 12.83 6.81
CA ILE A 215 -6.09 13.33 8.04
C ILE A 215 -5.57 14.72 8.41
N VAL A 216 -4.27 14.86 8.67
CA VAL A 216 -3.67 16.08 9.23
C VAL A 216 -3.83 17.25 8.28
N ILE A 217 -3.52 17.09 6.99
CA ILE A 217 -3.62 18.21 6.04
C ILE A 217 -5.04 18.74 5.91
N ASN A 218 -6.05 17.85 5.83
CA ASN A 218 -7.44 18.25 5.67
C ASN A 218 -7.99 18.87 6.96
N ALA A 219 -7.61 18.33 8.13
CA ALA A 219 -7.96 18.91 9.42
C ALA A 219 -7.36 20.31 9.61
N VAL A 220 -6.07 20.47 9.33
CA VAL A 220 -5.37 21.77 9.45
C VAL A 220 -5.94 22.77 8.45
N ALA A 221 -6.08 22.41 7.17
CA ALA A 221 -6.62 23.30 6.15
C ALA A 221 -8.05 23.75 6.52
N SER A 222 -8.93 22.81 6.84
CA SER A 222 -10.31 23.11 7.21
C SER A 222 -10.38 24.00 8.46
N THR A 223 -9.58 23.71 9.49
CA THR A 223 -9.55 24.51 10.72
C THR A 223 -9.09 25.94 10.43
N VAL A 224 -8.00 26.12 9.67
CA VAL A 224 -7.50 27.46 9.36
C VAL A 224 -8.51 28.26 8.54
N LEU A 225 -9.15 27.65 7.55
CA LEU A 225 -10.19 28.32 6.74
C LEU A 225 -11.39 28.76 7.60
N LEU A 226 -11.87 27.88 8.48
CA LEU A 226 -12.99 28.19 9.38
C LEU A 226 -12.64 29.31 10.36
N VAL A 227 -11.43 29.31 10.91
CA VAL A 227 -11.01 30.36 11.86
C VAL A 227 -10.82 31.70 11.15
N ILE A 228 -10.16 31.73 9.98
CA ILE A 228 -10.04 32.96 9.17
C ILE A 228 -11.42 33.55 8.87
N TRP A 229 -12.37 32.68 8.49
CA TRP A 229 -13.74 33.10 8.21
C TRP A 229 -14.45 33.63 9.46
N ALA A 230 -14.35 32.93 10.60
CA ALA A 230 -15.01 33.30 11.85
C ALA A 230 -14.47 34.62 12.45
N VAL A 231 -13.18 34.90 12.30
CA VAL A 231 -12.55 36.14 12.77
C VAL A 231 -12.86 37.34 11.83
N GLY A 232 -13.53 37.08 10.69
CA GLY A 232 -13.95 38.13 9.76
C GLY A 232 -12.78 38.75 8.97
N GLU A 233 -11.61 38.11 8.97
CA GLU A 233 -10.51 38.56 8.12
C GLU A 233 -10.89 38.33 6.65
N GLN A 234 -11.10 39.43 5.92
CA GLN A 234 -11.29 39.39 4.48
C GLN A 234 -9.96 39.02 3.83
N SER A 235 -9.76 37.72 3.60
CA SER A 235 -8.67 37.26 2.76
C SER A 235 -8.84 37.87 1.36
N PRO A 236 -7.82 38.53 0.79
CA PRO A 236 -7.85 39.05 -0.58
C PRO A 236 -7.90 37.92 -1.63
N VAL A 237 -7.92 36.65 -1.19
CA VAL A 237 -7.89 35.43 -2.01
C VAL A 237 -9.30 34.86 -2.26
N ARG A 238 -10.37 35.59 -1.89
CA ARG A 238 -11.74 35.24 -2.31
C ARG A 238 -11.88 35.49 -3.81
N VAL A 239 -11.48 34.52 -4.62
CA VAL A 239 -11.74 34.45 -6.07
C VAL A 239 -12.23 33.05 -6.39
#